data_AF-A0A381WPZ8-F1
#
_entry.id   AF-A0A381WPZ8-F1
#
_cell.length_a   1.000
_cell.length_b   1.000
_cell.length_c   1.000
_cell.angle_alpha   90.00
_cell.angle_beta   90.00
_cell.angle_gamma   90.00
#
_symmetry.space_group_name_H-M   'P 1'
#
loop_
_entity.id
_entity.type
_entity.pdbx_description
1 polymer ?
#
loop_
_entity_poly.entity_id
_entity_poly.type
_entity_poly.pdbx_seq_one_letter_code
_entity_poly.pdbx_strand_id
1 'polypeptide(L)'
;MGDTCTRACAFCNVITGKPKALDPFEPYKIANAVKKLNLKHTVITSVDRDDLNDGGANHFYEVIIETRKLNPSTTIEVLTPDFLKKGESYTKVVEATPDVFNHNIETVPGLYRQVRPGSRYFASVQLLKNVKKINKNIFTKSGIMIGLGESKDEILQVMDDLRFADVDFLTIGQYLQPSAKHHPLDRY
;
A
#
# COMPACT_ATOMS: atom_id res chain seq x y z
N MET A 1 -12.49 0.52 -2.50
CA MET A 1 -12.95 -0.79 -1.99
C MET A 1 -13.64 -0.66 -0.63
N GLY A 2 -14.37 0.43 -0.40
CA GLY A 2 -14.96 0.74 0.90
C GLY A 2 -13.97 1.29 1.94
N ASP A 3 -14.47 1.42 3.16
CA ASP A 3 -13.84 2.05 4.33
C ASP A 3 -13.57 1.06 5.49
N THR A 4 -13.93 -0.21 5.29
CA THR A 4 -13.84 -1.28 6.29
C THR A 4 -12.80 -2.30 5.85
N CYS A 5 -11.78 -2.50 6.66
CA CYS A 5 -10.63 -3.37 6.42
C CYS A 5 -10.79 -4.74 7.09
N THR A 6 -10.31 -5.80 6.44
CA THR A 6 -10.26 -7.15 7.04
C THR A 6 -9.18 -7.30 8.11
N ARG A 7 -8.30 -6.30 8.26
CA ARG A 7 -7.17 -6.32 9.20
C ARG A 7 -7.25 -5.17 10.22
N ALA A 8 -6.57 -5.37 11.34
CA ALA A 8 -6.44 -4.42 12.44
C ALA A 8 -4.95 -4.11 12.67
N CYS A 9 -4.35 -3.32 11.78
CA CYS A 9 -3.02 -2.76 12.04
C CYS A 9 -3.12 -1.77 13.20
N ALA A 10 -2.28 -1.92 14.23
CA ALA A 10 -2.41 -1.20 15.49
C ALA A 10 -2.21 0.32 15.36
N PHE A 11 -1.62 0.78 14.26
CA PHE A 11 -1.39 2.20 13.97
C PHE A 11 -2.51 2.85 13.15
N CYS A 12 -3.35 2.07 12.48
CA CYS A 12 -4.21 2.54 11.39
C CYS A 12 -5.61 2.88 11.91
N ASN A 13 -6.13 4.05 11.52
CA ASN A 13 -7.45 4.54 11.95
C ASN A 13 -8.62 4.09 11.04
N VAL A 14 -8.37 3.17 10.11
CA VAL A 14 -9.42 2.60 9.25
C VAL A 14 -10.26 1.62 10.06
N ILE A 15 -11.57 1.58 9.81
CA ILE A 15 -12.50 0.70 10.51
C ILE A 15 -12.12 -0.76 10.22
N THR A 16 -11.90 -1.59 11.23
CA THR A 16 -11.77 -3.04 11.05
C THR A 16 -13.14 -3.70 11.11
N GLY A 17 -13.43 -4.61 10.18
CA GLY A 17 -14.67 -5.38 10.20
C GLY A 17 -14.85 -6.23 8.95
N LYS A 18 -16.10 -6.66 8.71
CA LYS A 18 -16.47 -7.35 7.47
C LYS A 18 -16.81 -6.30 6.39
N PRO A 19 -16.04 -6.23 5.28
CA PRO A 19 -16.32 -5.26 4.23
C PRO A 19 -17.64 -5.55 3.52
N LYS A 20 -18.20 -4.52 2.87
CA LYS A 20 -19.30 -4.67 1.92
C LYS A 20 -18.79 -5.26 0.60
N ALA A 21 -19.72 -5.73 -0.23
CA ALA A 21 -19.41 -6.10 -1.61
C ALA A 21 -18.74 -4.93 -2.35
N LEU A 22 -17.86 -5.25 -3.30
CA LEU A 22 -17.25 -4.24 -4.16
C LEU A 22 -18.34 -3.55 -4.98
N ASP A 23 -18.22 -2.22 -5.11
CA ASP A 23 -19.04 -1.45 -6.02
C ASP A 23 -18.45 -1.58 -7.44
N PRO A 24 -19.16 -2.22 -8.39
CA PRO A 24 -18.64 -2.42 -9.74
C PRO A 24 -18.46 -1.10 -10.52
N PHE A 25 -19.05 0.01 -10.07
CA PHE A 25 -18.87 1.33 -10.67
C PHE A 25 -17.77 2.16 -9.99
N GLU A 26 -17.11 1.65 -8.95
CA GLU A 26 -16.02 2.37 -8.26
C GLU A 26 -14.89 2.78 -9.21
N PRO A 27 -14.40 1.95 -10.15
CA PRO A 27 -13.38 2.35 -11.13
C PRO A 27 -13.78 3.60 -11.94
N TYR A 28 -15.01 3.61 -12.48
CA TYR A 28 -15.52 4.75 -13.24
C TYR A 28 -15.70 6.00 -12.38
N LYS A 29 -16.21 5.84 -11.15
CA LYS A 29 -16.40 6.96 -10.21
C LYS A 29 -15.07 7.61 -9.85
N ILE A 30 -14.03 6.83 -9.57
CA ILE A 30 -12.68 7.32 -9.28
C ILE A 30 -12.11 8.06 -10.50
N ALA A 31 -12.16 7.45 -11.69
CA ALA A 31 -11.66 8.07 -12.92
C ALA A 31 -12.31 9.43 -13.19
N ASN A 32 -13.62 9.55 -12.98
CA ASN A 32 -14.35 10.81 -13.14
C ASN A 32 -14.00 11.84 -12.06
N ALA A 33 -13.77 11.41 -10.81
CA ALA A 33 -13.33 12.31 -9.75
C ALA A 33 -11.96 12.90 -10.07
N VAL A 34 -11.01 12.08 -10.53
CA VAL A 34 -9.68 12.51 -10.99
C VAL A 34 -9.80 13.56 -12.10
N LYS A 35 -10.66 13.31 -13.10
CA LYS A 35 -10.92 14.25 -14.21
C LYS A 35 -11.51 15.56 -13.72
N LYS A 36 -12.54 15.49 -12.89
CA LYS A 36 -13.26 16.65 -12.38
C LYS A 36 -12.36 17.58 -11.56
N LEU A 37 -11.44 17.00 -10.78
CA LEU A 37 -10.45 17.73 -10.00
C LEU A 37 -9.22 18.16 -10.81
N ASN A 38 -9.12 17.74 -12.08
CA ASN A 38 -8.00 18.02 -12.98
C ASN A 38 -6.63 17.70 -12.36
N LEU A 39 -6.53 16.51 -11.74
CA LEU A 39 -5.31 16.11 -11.03
C LEU A 39 -4.19 15.76 -12.01
N LYS A 40 -2.99 16.31 -11.76
CA LYS A 40 -1.76 15.92 -12.50
C LYS A 40 -1.17 14.60 -12.00
N HIS A 41 -1.41 14.27 -10.73
CA HIS A 41 -0.97 13.06 -10.07
C HIS A 41 -2.07 12.58 -9.14
N THR A 42 -2.33 11.27 -9.11
CA THR A 42 -3.30 10.66 -8.21
C THR A 42 -2.71 9.46 -7.51
N VAL A 43 -3.01 9.30 -6.22
CA VAL A 43 -2.66 8.12 -5.42
C VAL A 43 -3.93 7.31 -5.19
N ILE A 44 -3.89 6.02 -5.52
CA ILE A 44 -5.01 5.11 -5.38
C ILE A 44 -4.62 4.04 -4.35
N THR A 45 -5.39 3.96 -3.27
CA THR A 45 -5.14 3.02 -2.17
C THR A 45 -6.39 2.21 -1.84
N SER A 46 -6.25 1.17 -1.03
CA SER A 46 -7.35 0.37 -0.54
C SER A 46 -7.17 -0.05 0.90
N VAL A 47 -8.26 -0.49 1.51
CA VAL A 47 -8.24 -1.38 2.67
C VAL A 47 -7.77 -2.79 2.26
N ASP A 48 -7.34 -3.61 3.23
CA ASP A 48 -7.15 -5.04 2.98
C ASP A 48 -8.49 -5.74 2.74
N ARG A 49 -8.52 -6.60 1.72
CA ARG A 49 -9.69 -7.35 1.27
C ARG A 49 -9.41 -8.85 1.26
N ASP A 50 -9.01 -9.39 2.40
CA ASP A 50 -8.67 -10.82 2.54
C ASP A 50 -9.87 -11.74 2.24
N ASP A 51 -11.09 -11.20 2.28
CA ASP A 51 -12.35 -11.85 1.90
C ASP A 51 -12.47 -12.13 0.40
N LEU A 52 -11.70 -11.44 -0.45
CA LEU A 52 -11.67 -11.67 -1.89
C LEU A 52 -10.60 -12.70 -2.28
N ASN A 53 -10.88 -13.48 -3.33
CA ASN A 53 -9.96 -14.53 -3.80
C ASN A 53 -8.62 -13.99 -4.31
N ASP A 54 -8.57 -12.75 -4.78
CA ASP A 54 -7.38 -12.08 -5.32
C ASP A 54 -6.88 -10.93 -4.42
N GLY A 55 -7.47 -10.76 -3.23
CA GLY A 55 -7.17 -9.65 -2.33
C GLY A 55 -7.52 -8.26 -2.89
N GLY A 56 -8.35 -8.18 -3.95
CA GLY A 56 -8.71 -6.94 -4.63
C GLY A 56 -7.76 -6.51 -5.76
N ALA A 57 -6.80 -7.33 -6.15
CA ALA A 57 -5.83 -6.95 -7.18
C ALA A 57 -6.47 -6.62 -8.54
N ASN A 58 -7.50 -7.36 -8.96
CA ASN A 58 -8.23 -7.07 -10.19
C ASN A 58 -8.96 -5.72 -10.13
N HIS A 59 -9.45 -5.34 -8.97
CA HIS A 59 -10.15 -4.07 -8.81
C HIS A 59 -9.17 -2.89 -8.85
N PHE A 60 -7.95 -3.04 -8.32
CA PHE A 60 -6.87 -2.07 -8.59
C PHE A 60 -6.60 -1.94 -10.09
N TYR A 61 -6.47 -3.06 -10.82
CA TYR A 61 -6.26 -3.07 -12.27
C TYR A 61 -7.37 -2.27 -12.98
N GLU A 62 -8.64 -2.55 -12.71
CA GLU A 62 -9.77 -1.85 -13.33
C GLU A 62 -9.76 -0.34 -13.04
N VAL A 63 -9.48 0.05 -11.79
CA VAL A 63 -9.37 1.46 -11.40
C VAL A 63 -8.25 2.16 -12.17
N ILE A 64 -7.07 1.54 -12.31
CA ILE A 64 -5.93 2.13 -13.03
C ILE A 64 -6.26 2.28 -14.52
N ILE A 65 -6.81 1.24 -15.15
CA ILE A 65 -7.14 1.25 -16.59
C ILE A 65 -8.20 2.32 -16.89
N GLU A 66 -9.29 2.38 -16.14
CA GLU A 66 -10.34 3.38 -16.36
C GLU A 66 -9.84 4.80 -16.05
N THR A 67 -9.02 4.97 -15.01
CA THR A 67 -8.42 6.28 -14.69
C THR A 67 -7.51 6.75 -15.82
N ARG A 68 -6.63 5.89 -16.34
CA ARG A 68 -5.70 6.21 -17.44
C ARG A 68 -6.43 6.53 -18.74
N LYS A 69 -7.48 5.77 -19.06
CA LYS A 69 -8.33 5.98 -20.23
C LYS A 69 -8.99 7.36 -20.22
N LEU A 70 -9.50 7.80 -19.07
CA LEU A 70 -10.20 9.07 -18.95
C LEU A 70 -9.25 10.26 -18.70
N ASN A 71 -8.05 10.00 -18.17
CA ASN A 71 -7.06 10.98 -17.73
C ASN A 71 -5.65 10.65 -18.26
N PRO A 72 -5.41 10.70 -19.58
CA PRO A 72 -4.17 10.19 -20.19
C PRO A 72 -2.89 10.95 -19.80
N SER A 73 -3.01 12.16 -19.24
CA SER A 73 -1.89 12.98 -18.78
C SER A 73 -1.67 12.92 -17.25
N THR A 74 -2.53 12.20 -16.52
CA THR A 74 -2.41 12.06 -15.07
C THR A 74 -1.51 10.87 -14.75
N THR A 75 -0.49 11.12 -13.93
CA THR A 75 0.33 10.04 -13.36
C THR A 75 -0.40 9.33 -12.22
N ILE A 76 -0.24 8.01 -12.13
CA ILE A 76 -0.97 7.15 -11.20
C ILE A 76 0.02 6.43 -10.28
N GLU A 77 0.01 6.78 -9.00
CA GLU A 77 0.62 5.97 -7.93
C GLU A 77 -0.44 5.06 -7.33
N VAL A 78 -0.09 3.80 -7.06
CA VAL A 78 -0.91 2.90 -6.25
C VAL A 78 -0.23 2.61 -4.93
N LEU A 79 -0.98 2.64 -3.83
CA LEU A 79 -0.54 2.15 -2.53
C LEU A 79 -1.32 0.86 -2.22
N THR A 80 -0.65 -0.28 -2.36
CA THR A 80 -1.32 -1.59 -2.31
C THR A 80 -1.21 -2.25 -0.93
N PRO A 81 -2.15 -3.15 -0.60
CA PRO A 81 -1.93 -4.16 0.44
C PRO A 81 -0.81 -5.13 0.03
N ASP A 82 -0.52 -6.11 0.89
CA ASP A 82 0.48 -7.16 0.61
C ASP A 82 -0.09 -8.37 -0.15
N PHE A 83 -1.40 -8.40 -0.42
CA PHE A 83 -2.11 -9.52 -1.06
C PHE A 83 -1.87 -10.88 -0.37
N LEU A 84 -1.79 -10.88 0.97
CA LEU A 84 -1.51 -12.03 1.82
C LEU A 84 -2.09 -13.36 1.33
N LYS A 85 -1.19 -14.30 1.02
CA LYS A 85 -1.53 -15.67 0.60
C LYS A 85 -2.42 -15.75 -0.64
N LYS A 86 -2.44 -14.71 -1.48
CA LYS A 86 -3.13 -14.70 -2.78
C LYS A 86 -2.19 -15.01 -3.94
N GLY A 87 -1.05 -15.65 -3.67
CA GLY A 87 -0.06 -16.03 -4.68
C GLY A 87 0.44 -14.82 -5.47
N GLU A 88 0.23 -14.84 -6.77
CA GLU A 88 0.68 -13.80 -7.70
C GLU A 88 -0.40 -12.77 -8.05
N SER A 89 -1.47 -12.63 -7.25
CA SER A 89 -2.53 -11.64 -7.56
C SER A 89 -2.00 -10.23 -7.79
N TYR A 90 -0.96 -9.79 -7.08
CA TYR A 90 -0.32 -8.48 -7.26
C TYR A 90 0.17 -8.23 -8.70
N THR A 91 0.44 -9.27 -9.48
CA THR A 91 0.84 -9.15 -10.90
C THR A 91 -0.22 -8.44 -11.73
N LYS A 92 -1.51 -8.57 -11.38
CA LYS A 92 -2.59 -7.80 -12.02
C LYS A 92 -2.38 -6.30 -11.89
N VAL A 93 -1.92 -5.83 -10.74
CA VAL A 93 -1.63 -4.40 -10.55
C VAL A 93 -0.40 -3.98 -11.39
N VAL A 94 0.60 -4.86 -11.51
CA VAL A 94 1.78 -4.63 -12.36
C VAL A 94 1.41 -4.58 -13.85
N GLU A 95 0.51 -5.45 -14.31
CA GLU A 95 -0.02 -5.48 -15.67
C GLU A 95 -0.74 -4.18 -16.05
N ALA A 96 -1.36 -3.49 -15.07
CA ALA A 96 -1.98 -2.18 -15.30
C ALA A 96 -0.97 -1.04 -15.48
N THR A 97 0.33 -1.29 -15.26
CA THR A 97 1.44 -0.35 -15.45
C THR A 97 1.24 1.01 -14.73
N PRO A 98 0.99 1.04 -13.41
CA PRO A 98 1.02 2.30 -12.66
C PRO A 98 2.38 2.97 -12.79
N ASP A 99 2.42 4.29 -12.68
CA ASP A 99 3.68 5.06 -12.72
C ASP A 99 4.52 4.80 -11.47
N VAL A 100 3.86 4.61 -10.32
CA VAL A 100 4.49 4.22 -9.05
C VAL A 100 3.70 3.10 -8.39
N PHE A 101 4.38 1.99 -8.06
CA PHE A 101 3.88 0.94 -7.19
C PHE A 101 4.42 1.14 -5.77
N ASN A 102 3.55 1.54 -4.86
CA ASN A 102 3.87 1.79 -3.47
C ASN A 102 3.33 0.64 -2.59
N HIS A 103 4.17 0.13 -1.70
CA HIS A 103 3.77 -0.74 -0.61
C HIS A 103 4.58 -0.38 0.63
N ASN A 104 3.93 0.18 1.64
CA ASN A 104 4.63 0.58 2.85
C ASN A 104 5.04 -0.62 3.69
N ILE A 105 6.28 -0.59 4.20
CA ILE A 105 6.77 -1.50 5.24
C ILE A 105 6.30 -1.05 6.63
N GLU A 106 6.07 0.26 6.80
CA GLU A 106 5.54 0.94 7.99
C GLU A 106 6.47 0.95 9.22
N THR A 107 7.14 -0.16 9.56
CA THR A 107 8.01 -0.23 10.73
C THR A 107 9.09 -1.31 10.59
N VAL A 108 9.99 -1.37 11.58
CA VAL A 108 11.13 -2.29 11.63
C VAL A 108 10.69 -3.75 11.92
N PRO A 109 11.50 -4.76 11.56
CA PRO A 109 11.13 -6.17 11.74
C PRO A 109 10.74 -6.54 13.18
N GLY A 110 11.40 -5.97 14.18
CA GLY A 110 11.15 -6.25 15.61
C GLY A 110 9.75 -5.84 16.07
N LEU A 111 9.21 -4.75 15.53
CA LEU A 111 7.88 -4.23 15.87
C LEU A 111 6.77 -4.75 14.97
N TYR A 112 7.13 -5.39 13.85
CA TYR A 112 6.21 -5.68 12.76
C TYR A 112 4.98 -6.47 13.19
N ARG A 113 5.11 -7.48 14.05
CA ARG A 113 3.98 -8.30 14.50
C ARG A 113 3.07 -7.59 15.49
N GLN A 114 3.59 -6.61 16.22
CA GLN A 114 2.82 -5.80 17.16
C GLN A 114 2.03 -4.72 16.40
N VAL A 115 2.70 -4.04 15.46
CA VAL A 115 2.14 -2.93 14.68
C VAL A 115 1.27 -3.42 13.51
N ARG A 116 1.65 -4.54 12.87
CA ARG A 116 1.00 -5.13 11.67
C ARG A 116 0.79 -6.65 11.83
N PRO A 117 -0.09 -7.11 12.73
CA PRO A 117 -0.24 -8.53 13.05
C PRO A 117 -0.57 -9.42 11.83
N GLY A 118 -1.31 -8.86 10.85
CA GLY A 118 -1.72 -9.54 9.63
C GLY A 118 -0.65 -9.64 8.53
N SER A 119 0.44 -8.88 8.61
CA SER A 119 1.47 -8.81 7.56
C SER A 119 2.79 -9.44 8.02
N ARG A 120 3.72 -9.66 7.08
CA ARG A 120 5.09 -10.12 7.38
C ARG A 120 6.12 -9.24 6.68
N TYR A 121 7.11 -8.76 7.42
CA TYR A 121 8.14 -7.84 6.94
C TYR A 121 8.78 -8.29 5.63
N PHE A 122 9.36 -9.49 5.60
CA PHE A 122 10.02 -10.01 4.41
C PHE A 122 9.06 -10.31 3.26
N ALA A 123 7.78 -10.58 3.52
CA ALA A 123 6.80 -10.73 2.45
C ALA A 123 6.54 -9.38 1.76
N SER A 124 6.44 -8.30 2.54
CA SER A 124 6.27 -6.94 2.05
C SER A 124 7.50 -6.44 1.28
N VAL A 125 8.72 -6.74 1.75
CA VAL A 125 9.96 -6.43 1.00
C VAL A 125 10.03 -7.25 -0.29
N GLN A 126 9.69 -8.55 -0.23
CA GLN A 126 9.70 -9.43 -1.38
C GLN A 126 8.69 -9.03 -2.45
N LEU A 127 7.53 -8.48 -2.06
CA LEU A 127 6.54 -7.94 -2.98
C LEU A 127 7.14 -6.83 -3.86
N LEU A 128 7.76 -5.83 -3.24
CA LEU A 128 8.41 -4.72 -3.95
C LEU A 128 9.52 -5.22 -4.89
N LYS A 129 10.35 -6.15 -4.39
CA LYS A 129 11.39 -6.80 -5.20
C LYS A 129 10.82 -7.53 -6.41
N ASN A 130 9.67 -8.20 -6.27
CA ASN A 130 9.05 -8.93 -7.36
C ASN A 130 8.42 -8.00 -8.40
N VAL A 131 7.85 -6.87 -8.00
CA VAL A 131 7.37 -5.85 -8.93
C VAL A 131 8.50 -5.38 -9.84
N LYS A 132 9.66 -5.05 -9.28
CA LYS A 132 10.86 -4.68 -10.06
C LYS A 132 11.35 -5.78 -11.00
N LYS A 133 11.24 -7.05 -10.60
CA LYS A 133 11.61 -8.19 -11.47
C LYS A 133 10.68 -8.31 -12.68
N ILE A 134 9.38 -8.06 -12.50
CA ILE A 134 8.37 -8.18 -13.57
C ILE A 134 8.44 -6.99 -14.51
N ASN A 135 8.48 -5.76 -13.97
CA ASN A 135 8.53 -4.55 -14.77
C ASN A 135 9.42 -3.49 -14.12
N LYS A 136 10.64 -3.35 -14.64
CA LYS A 136 11.65 -2.39 -14.16
C LYS A 136 11.29 -0.93 -14.43
N ASN A 137 10.37 -0.66 -15.36
CA ASN A 137 9.96 0.70 -15.72
C ASN A 137 8.97 1.29 -14.70
N ILE A 138 8.39 0.46 -13.84
CA ILE A 138 7.55 0.93 -12.74
C ILE A 138 8.47 1.39 -11.61
N PHE A 139 8.27 2.62 -11.15
CA PHE A 139 8.92 3.06 -9.92
C PHE A 139 8.26 2.36 -8.73
N THR A 140 9.06 1.96 -7.76
CA THR A 140 8.63 1.34 -6.52
C THR A 140 8.89 2.28 -5.36
N LYS A 141 7.96 2.29 -4.41
CA LYS A 141 7.99 3.16 -3.25
C LYS A 141 7.63 2.40 -2.00
N SER A 142 8.20 2.83 -0.89
CA SER A 142 7.77 2.40 0.43
C SER A 142 7.84 3.55 1.42
N GLY A 143 7.26 3.31 2.58
CA GLY A 143 7.22 4.25 3.70
C GLY A 143 7.45 3.54 5.02
N ILE A 144 8.05 4.27 5.95
CA ILE A 144 8.14 3.90 7.37
C ILE A 144 7.64 5.07 8.23
N MET A 145 6.99 4.73 9.33
CA MET A 145 6.68 5.64 10.41
C MET A 145 7.71 5.46 11.52
N ILE A 146 8.24 6.56 12.03
CA ILE A 146 9.15 6.59 13.18
C ILE A 146 8.42 7.03 14.45
N GLY A 147 8.95 6.68 15.60
CA GLY A 147 8.33 6.94 16.91
C GLY A 147 7.46 5.80 17.43
N LEU A 148 7.58 4.58 16.88
CA LEU A 148 6.86 3.38 17.31
C LEU A 148 7.64 2.53 18.33
N GLY A 149 8.89 2.91 18.62
CA GLY A 149 9.82 2.21 19.51
C GLY A 149 11.03 1.63 18.79
N GLU A 150 11.20 1.93 17.50
CA GLU A 150 12.33 1.47 16.70
C GLU A 150 13.64 2.16 17.09
N SER A 151 14.79 1.50 16.97
CA SER A 151 16.10 2.13 17.08
C SER A 151 16.56 2.73 15.74
N LYS A 152 17.56 3.62 15.78
CA LYS A 152 18.17 4.17 14.57
C LYS A 152 18.82 3.08 13.71
N ASP A 153 19.48 2.11 14.33
CA ASP A 153 20.16 1.03 13.61
C ASP A 153 19.15 0.11 12.91
N GLU A 154 17.99 -0.14 13.53
CA GLU A 154 16.92 -0.88 12.86
C GLU A 154 16.33 -0.10 11.67
N ILE A 155 16.22 1.24 11.75
CA ILE A 155 15.82 2.06 10.60
C ILE A 155 16.83 1.93 9.46
N LEU A 156 18.13 2.01 9.76
CA LEU A 156 19.18 1.85 8.75
C LEU A 156 19.12 0.47 8.09
N GLN A 157 18.89 -0.59 8.88
CA GLN A 157 18.69 -1.93 8.33
C GLN A 157 17.49 -1.99 7.36
N VAL A 158 16.38 -1.32 7.68
CA VAL A 158 15.24 -1.24 6.76
C VAL A 158 15.61 -0.51 5.47
N MET A 159 16.41 0.56 5.54
CA MET A 159 16.88 1.27 4.35
C MET A 159 17.75 0.36 3.46
N ASP A 160 18.63 -0.44 4.07
CA ASP A 160 19.45 -1.41 3.35
C ASP A 160 18.61 -2.51 2.70
N ASP A 161 17.61 -3.05 3.42
CA ASP A 161 16.70 -4.07 2.91
C ASP A 161 15.88 -3.55 1.72
N LEU A 162 15.38 -2.31 1.79
CA LEU A 162 14.65 -1.67 0.70
C LEU A 162 15.54 -1.37 -0.51
N ARG A 163 16.79 -0.94 -0.29
CA ARG A 163 17.76 -0.76 -1.37
C ARG A 163 18.10 -2.10 -2.03
N PHE A 164 18.27 -3.18 -1.26
CA PHE A 164 18.50 -4.53 -1.79
C PHE A 164 17.31 -5.07 -2.59
N ALA A 165 16.09 -4.62 -2.26
CA ALA A 165 14.87 -4.90 -3.03
C ALA A 165 14.70 -3.98 -4.26
N ASP A 166 15.66 -3.10 -4.52
CA ASP A 166 15.67 -2.14 -5.63
C ASP A 166 14.56 -1.07 -5.56
N VAL A 167 14.14 -0.68 -4.35
CA VAL A 167 13.07 0.30 -4.12
C VAL A 167 13.52 1.73 -4.46
N ASP A 168 12.80 2.46 -5.30
CA ASP A 168 13.26 3.78 -5.80
C ASP A 168 13.04 4.92 -4.81
N PHE A 169 11.93 4.88 -4.07
CA PHE A 169 11.53 5.95 -3.16
C PHE A 169 11.27 5.44 -1.75
N LEU A 170 11.75 6.18 -0.75
CA LEU A 170 11.46 5.96 0.65
C LEU A 170 10.90 7.25 1.27
N THR A 171 9.76 7.14 1.93
CA THR A 171 9.22 8.19 2.80
C THR A 171 9.42 7.84 4.26
N ILE A 172 9.91 8.79 5.06
CA ILE A 172 10.06 8.64 6.51
C ILE A 172 9.21 9.73 7.16
N GLY A 173 8.22 9.34 7.95
CA GLY A 173 7.29 10.26 8.61
C GLY A 173 7.13 9.95 10.09
N GLN A 174 6.78 10.96 10.89
CA GLN A 174 6.47 10.78 12.29
C GLN A 174 5.14 10.04 12.48
N TYR A 175 5.13 9.01 13.32
CA TYR A 175 3.90 8.38 13.76
C TYR A 175 3.06 9.37 14.60
N LEU A 176 1.80 9.53 14.21
CA LEU A 176 0.80 10.28 14.98
C LEU A 176 -0.29 9.31 15.43
N GLN A 177 -0.41 9.12 16.74
CA GLN A 177 -1.35 8.19 17.33
C GLN A 177 -2.80 8.63 17.05
N PRO A 178 -3.63 7.84 16.35
CA PRO A 178 -4.99 8.26 16.02
C PRO A 178 -5.91 8.37 17.24
N SER A 179 -5.73 7.49 18.23
CA SER A 179 -6.43 7.52 19.52
C SER A 179 -5.70 6.67 20.55
N ALA A 180 -6.06 6.80 21.83
CA ALA A 180 -5.45 6.03 22.93
C ALA A 180 -5.58 4.49 22.82
N LYS A 181 -6.39 3.98 21.89
CA LYS A 181 -6.53 2.54 21.61
C LYS A 181 -5.51 1.99 20.60
N HIS A 182 -4.83 2.89 19.88
CA HIS A 182 -3.82 2.53 18.88
C HIS A 182 -2.44 2.37 19.53
N HIS A 183 -1.48 1.82 18.79
CA HIS A 183 -0.09 1.65 19.23
C HIS A 183 0.42 2.93 19.91
N PRO A 184 1.03 2.86 21.10
CA PRO A 184 1.47 4.06 21.79
C PRO A 184 2.60 4.75 21.03
N LEU A 185 2.60 6.08 21.06
CA LEU A 185 3.74 6.86 20.62
C LEU A 185 4.89 6.67 21.62
N ASP A 186 6.06 6.26 21.13
CA ASP A 186 7.27 6.08 21.94
C ASP A 186 8.11 7.36 22.02
N ARG A 187 8.35 8.02 20.88
CA ARG A 187 9.12 9.27 20.79
C ARG A 187 8.70 10.19 19.64
N TYR A 188 9.03 11.48 19.78
CA TYR A 188 8.97 12.52 18.76
C TYR A 188 10.33 12.76 18.10
#